data_AF-A0AAU1UYB4-F1
#
_entry.id   AF-A0AAU1UYB4-F1
#
_cell.length_a   1.000
_cell.length_b   1.000
_cell.length_c   1.000
_cell.angle_alpha   90.00
_cell.angle_beta   90.00
_cell.angle_gamma   90.00
#
_symmetry.space_group_name_H-M   'P 1'
#
loop_
_entity.id
_entity.type
_entity.pdbx_description
1 polymer ?
#
loop_
_entity_poly.entity_id
_entity_poly.type
_entity_poly.pdbx_seq_one_letter_code
_entity_poly.pdbx_strand_id
1 'polypeptide(L)'
;MSGDSVMQWGDGNIGIIKNQGAASPQAALVQLVEAALALREQVPASDRQVFDTSVEVLRAGGTQDRGRLRRALASIAGIAALVGEVGAPVVSAVNSLVEAAGLR
;
A
#
# COMPACT_ATOMS: atom_id res chain seq x y z
N MET A 1 -12.78 -3.28 -51.07
CA MET A 1 -12.40 -3.73 -49.72
C MET A 1 -12.19 -2.48 -48.88
N SER A 2 -13.23 -2.05 -48.16
CA SER A 2 -13.20 -0.80 -47.39
C SER A 2 -12.49 -1.03 -46.07
N GLY A 3 -11.42 -0.26 -45.86
CA GLY A 3 -10.78 -0.15 -44.56
C GLY A 3 -11.66 0.67 -43.65
N ASP A 4 -12.03 0.08 -42.52
CA ASP A 4 -12.71 0.74 -41.42
C ASP A 4 -11.75 1.80 -40.84
N SER A 5 -12.12 3.08 -40.97
CA SER A 5 -11.39 4.20 -40.42
C SER A 5 -12.13 4.68 -39.18
N VAL A 6 -11.80 4.11 -38.02
CA VAL A 6 -12.28 4.61 -36.72
C VAL A 6 -11.54 5.91 -36.39
N MET A 7 -12.16 7.05 -36.70
CA MET A 7 -11.82 8.33 -36.07
C MET A 7 -12.53 8.41 -34.71
N GLN A 8 -11.85 7.97 -33.66
CA GLN A 8 -12.29 8.22 -32.29
C GLN A 8 -11.84 9.64 -31.88
N TRP A 9 -12.75 10.61 -31.96
CA TRP A 9 -12.61 11.89 -31.28
C TRP A 9 -12.94 11.70 -29.80
N GLY A 10 -11.92 11.45 -29.00
CA GLY A 10 -11.97 11.53 -27.54
C GLY A 10 -11.28 12.80 -27.08
N ASP A 11 -12.06 13.82 -26.77
CA ASP A 11 -11.59 15.05 -26.11
C ASP A 11 -11.26 14.69 -24.64
N GLY A 12 -10.00 14.90 -24.24
CA GLY A 12 -9.52 14.59 -22.88
C GLY A 12 -8.32 13.63 -22.79
N ASN A 13 -7.50 13.51 -23.84
CA ASN A 13 -6.20 12.82 -23.78
C ASN A 13 -5.20 13.59 -22.89
N ILE A 14 -5.28 13.43 -21.57
CA ILE A 14 -4.08 13.58 -20.72
C ILE A 14 -3.33 12.26 -20.83
N GLY A 15 -2.24 12.31 -21.57
CA GLY A 15 -1.57 11.15 -22.16
C GLY A 15 -1.21 10.03 -21.20
N ILE A 16 -1.35 8.80 -21.70
CA ILE A 16 -0.49 7.64 -21.45
C ILE A 16 0.33 7.76 -20.16
N ILE A 17 -0.30 7.52 -19.00
CA ILE A 17 0.45 7.13 -17.82
C ILE A 17 0.63 5.61 -17.92
N LYS A 18 1.83 5.17 -18.30
CA LYS A 18 2.32 3.80 -18.16
C LYS A 18 2.44 3.43 -16.67
N ASN A 19 1.34 3.49 -15.92
CA ASN A 19 1.30 3.14 -14.50
C ASN A 19 -0.03 2.46 -14.11
N GLN A 20 -0.62 1.69 -15.01
CA GLN A 20 -1.53 0.60 -14.63
C GLN A 20 -0.74 -0.65 -14.16
N GLY A 21 0.49 -0.46 -13.66
CA GLY A 21 1.44 -1.51 -13.29
C GLY A 21 2.04 -1.42 -11.87
N ALA A 22 1.86 -0.32 -11.14
CA ALA A 22 2.16 -0.24 -9.71
C ALA A 22 1.43 0.98 -9.13
N ALA A 23 0.68 0.84 -8.04
CA ALA A 23 0.14 1.99 -7.33
C ALA A 23 1.29 2.96 -6.99
N SER A 24 1.06 4.28 -7.09
CA SER A 24 2.07 5.24 -6.62
C SER A 24 2.41 4.95 -5.14
N PRO A 25 3.63 5.19 -4.66
CA PRO A 25 3.99 4.93 -3.26
C PRO A 25 3.00 5.57 -2.27
N GLN A 26 2.48 6.75 -2.63
CA GLN A 26 1.46 7.44 -1.85
C GLN A 26 0.12 6.71 -1.83
N ALA A 27 -0.35 6.21 -2.98
CA ALA A 27 -1.59 5.43 -3.07
C ALA A 27 -1.46 4.08 -2.34
N ALA A 28 -0.32 3.41 -2.46
CA ALA A 28 -0.03 2.17 -1.74
C ALA A 28 0.04 2.41 -0.22
N LEU A 29 0.60 3.55 0.22
CA LEU A 29 0.63 3.94 1.62
C LEU A 29 -0.77 4.18 2.19
N VAL A 30 -1.64 4.88 1.46
CA VAL A 30 -3.03 5.11 1.88
C VAL A 30 -3.76 3.78 2.03
N GLN A 31 -3.66 2.90 1.04
CA GLN A 31 -4.29 1.56 1.09
C GLN A 31 -3.78 0.73 2.28
N LEU A 32 -2.47 0.77 2.56
CA LEU A 32 -1.89 0.08 3.71
C LEU A 32 -2.43 0.64 5.03
N VAL A 33 -2.51 1.96 5.17
CA VAL A 33 -3.05 2.59 6.39
C VAL A 33 -4.52 2.22 6.59
N GLU A 34 -5.34 2.24 5.54
CA GLU A 34 -6.74 1.84 5.61
C GLU A 34 -6.90 0.36 6.03
N ALA A 35 -6.15 -0.54 5.39
CA ALA A 35 -6.15 -1.96 5.74
C ALA A 35 -5.67 -2.19 7.18
N ALA A 36 -4.64 -1.46 7.62
CA ALA A 36 -4.12 -1.55 8.98
C ALA A 36 -5.16 -1.09 10.03
N LEU A 37 -5.89 -0.01 9.77
CA LEU A 37 -6.94 0.46 10.68
C LEU A 37 -8.10 -0.53 10.79
N ALA A 38 -8.47 -1.17 9.67
CA ALA A 38 -9.49 -2.23 9.69
C ALA A 38 -9.02 -3.46 10.51
N LEU A 39 -7.73 -3.79 10.45
CA LEU A 39 -7.15 -4.89 11.21
C LEU A 39 -7.02 -4.58 12.71
N ARG A 40 -6.91 -3.31 13.10
CA ARG A 40 -6.59 -2.89 14.47
C ARG A 40 -7.45 -3.55 15.55
N GLU A 41 -8.75 -3.68 15.31
CA GLU A 41 -9.68 -4.29 16.28
C GLU A 41 -9.40 -5.79 16.50
N GLN A 42 -8.80 -6.45 15.51
CA GLN A 42 -8.42 -7.86 15.52
C GLN A 42 -6.99 -8.09 16.04
N VAL A 43 -6.21 -7.03 16.24
CA VAL A 43 -4.85 -7.12 16.80
C VAL A 43 -4.94 -7.41 18.30
N PRO A 44 -4.23 -8.45 18.81
CA PRO A 44 -4.14 -8.74 20.24
C PRO A 44 -3.68 -7.53 21.06
N ALA A 45 -4.17 -7.39 22.29
CA ALA A 45 -3.83 -6.26 23.15
C ALA A 45 -2.31 -6.14 23.42
N SER A 46 -1.59 -7.26 23.45
CA SER A 46 -0.13 -7.33 23.59
C SER A 46 0.61 -6.60 22.48
N ASP A 47 0.10 -6.65 21.25
CA ASP A 47 0.76 -6.14 20.04
C ASP A 47 0.18 -4.81 19.57
N ARG A 48 -0.97 -4.40 20.12
CA ARG A 48 -1.72 -3.21 19.70
C ARG A 48 -0.90 -1.92 19.82
N GLN A 49 -0.08 -1.76 20.87
CA GLN A 49 0.77 -0.59 21.01
C GLN A 49 1.85 -0.50 19.92
N VAL A 50 2.49 -1.64 19.61
CA VAL A 50 3.52 -1.73 18.56
C VAL A 50 2.91 -1.48 17.18
N PHE A 51 1.71 -2.04 16.95
CA PHE A 51 0.94 -1.83 15.75
C PHE A 51 0.57 -0.35 15.54
N ASP A 52 -0.06 0.27 16.54
CA ASP A 52 -0.50 1.67 16.49
C ASP A 52 0.71 2.60 16.25
N THR A 53 1.83 2.38 16.95
CA THR A 53 3.08 3.14 16.76
C THR A 53 3.62 2.99 15.32
N SER A 54 3.55 1.79 14.76
CA SER A 54 4.01 1.54 13.39
C SER A 54 3.11 2.24 12.36
N VAL A 55 1.79 2.24 12.58
CA VAL A 55 0.82 2.97 11.74
C VAL A 55 1.05 4.48 11.81
N GLU A 56 1.38 5.03 12.98
CA GLU A 56 1.74 6.44 13.12
C GLU A 56 3.00 6.80 12.31
N VAL A 57 4.02 5.92 12.30
CA VAL A 57 5.22 6.12 11.46
C VAL A 57 4.87 6.18 9.97
N LEU A 58 3.91 5.35 9.52
CA LEU A 58 3.42 5.39 8.15
C LEU A 58 2.69 6.70 7.84
N ARG A 59 1.80 7.15 8.75
CA ARG A 59 1.02 8.39 8.60
C ARG A 59 1.87 9.66 8.65
N ALA A 60 2.92 9.66 9.47
CA ALA A 60 3.85 10.78 9.61
C ALA A 60 4.73 11.02 8.36
N GLY A 61 4.50 10.28 7.27
CA GLY A 61 5.31 10.42 6.06
C GLY A 61 6.72 9.87 6.26
N GLY A 62 6.86 8.76 7.00
CA GLY A 62 8.13 8.08 7.30
C GLY A 62 8.96 7.64 6.07
N THR A 63 8.58 8.03 4.85
CA THR A 63 9.36 7.86 3.63
C THR A 63 10.69 8.63 3.63
N GLN A 64 10.89 9.60 4.53
CA GLN A 64 12.17 10.30 4.68
C GLN A 64 13.28 9.42 5.27
N ASP A 65 12.92 8.44 6.12
CA ASP A 65 13.85 7.47 6.70
C ASP A 65 13.46 6.05 6.27
N ARG A 66 14.17 5.54 5.26
CA ARG A 66 13.96 4.20 4.71
C ARG A 66 14.14 3.10 5.76
N GLY A 67 15.04 3.27 6.73
CA GLY A 67 15.28 2.28 7.78
C GLY A 67 14.09 2.19 8.74
N ARG A 68 13.60 3.37 9.16
CA ARG A 68 12.40 3.47 10.01
C ARG A 68 11.15 2.96 9.31
N LEU A 69 10.98 3.28 8.03
CA LEU A 69 9.87 2.76 7.21
C LEU A 69 9.92 1.23 7.10
N ARG A 70 11.07 0.65 6.72
CA ARG A 70 11.21 -0.82 6.60
C ARG A 70 10.90 -1.53 7.91
N ARG A 71 11.35 -0.99 9.04
CA ARG A 71 11.03 -1.57 10.36
C ARG A 71 9.54 -1.50 10.68
N ALA A 72 8.87 -0.38 10.43
CA ALA A 72 7.43 -0.25 10.63
C ALA A 72 6.64 -1.23 9.74
N LEU A 73 7.01 -1.37 8.47
CA LEU A 73 6.41 -2.31 7.54
C LEU A 73 6.60 -3.77 7.99
N ALA A 74 7.79 -4.13 8.45
CA ALA A 74 8.07 -5.46 8.98
C ALA A 74 7.24 -5.77 10.23
N SER A 75 7.10 -4.82 11.16
CA SER A 75 6.25 -4.98 12.35
C SER A 75 4.79 -5.18 11.98
N ILE A 76 4.25 -4.36 11.07
CA ILE A 76 2.86 -4.46 10.61
C ILE A 76 2.61 -5.80 9.90
N ALA A 77 3.51 -6.22 9.02
CA ALA A 77 3.40 -7.51 8.32
C ALA A 77 3.47 -8.70 9.29
N GLY A 78 4.37 -8.65 10.28
CA GLY A 78 4.49 -9.69 11.30
C GLY A 78 3.24 -9.81 12.16
N ILE A 79 2.71 -8.69 12.64
CA ILE A 79 1.47 -8.67 13.43
C ILE A 79 0.28 -9.14 12.58
N ALA A 80 0.18 -8.70 11.32
CA ALA A 80 -0.86 -9.15 10.41
C ALA A 80 -0.81 -10.67 10.17
N ALA A 81 0.39 -11.24 10.02
CA ALA A 81 0.56 -12.69 9.89
C ALA A 81 0.12 -13.46 11.15
N LEU A 82 0.33 -12.90 12.35
CA LEU A 82 -0.13 -13.50 13.62
C LEU A 82 -1.66 -13.46 13.78
N VAL A 83 -2.33 -12.46 13.18
CA VAL A 83 -3.80 -12.38 13.15
C VAL A 83 -4.41 -13.37 12.14
N GLY A 84 -3.59 -14.00 11.28
CA GLY A 84 -3.99 -15.03 10.34
C GLY A 84 -4.64 -14.47 9.06
N GLU A 85 -5.61 -15.19 8.50
CA GLU A 85 -6.25 -14.85 7.22
C GLU A 85 -6.83 -13.43 7.17
N VAL A 86 -7.31 -12.92 8.31
CA VAL A 86 -7.84 -11.54 8.41
C VAL A 86 -6.76 -10.48 8.17
N GLY A 87 -5.49 -10.81 8.42
CA GLY A 87 -4.34 -9.95 8.15
C GLY A 87 -3.80 -10.02 6.72
N ALA A 88 -4.27 -10.95 5.88
CA ALA A 88 -3.78 -11.12 4.51
C ALA A 88 -3.87 -9.83 3.64
N PRO A 89 -4.95 -9.01 3.72
CA PRO A 89 -5.02 -7.75 2.99
C PRO A 89 -3.91 -6.76 3.41
N VAL A 90 -3.54 -6.74 4.69
CA VAL A 90 -2.48 -5.89 5.21
C VAL A 90 -1.12 -6.34 4.68
N VAL A 91 -0.85 -7.65 4.68
CA VAL A 91 0.40 -8.21 4.12
C VAL A 91 0.52 -7.88 2.62
N SER A 92 -0.56 -8.01 1.87
CA SER A 92 -0.61 -7.65 0.45
C SER A 92 -0.31 -6.15 0.20
N ALA A 93 -0.90 -5.27 1.02
CA ALA A 93 -0.67 -3.84 0.95
C ALA A 93 0.77 -3.45 1.32
N VAL A 94 1.38 -4.13 2.30
CA VAL A 94 2.82 -3.95 2.63
C VAL A 94 3.68 -4.30 1.43
N ASN A 95 3.44 -5.45 0.78
CA ASN A 95 4.22 -5.87 -0.39
C ASN A 95 4.10 -4.86 -1.55
N SER A 96 2.88 -4.39 -1.80
CA SER A 96 2.62 -3.36 -2.82
C SER A 96 3.39 -2.07 -2.55
N LEU A 97 3.46 -1.65 -1.28
CA LEU A 97 4.22 -0.46 -0.89
C LEU A 97 5.73 -0.69 -0.96
N VAL A 98 6.24 -1.86 -0.58
CA VAL A 98 7.66 -2.21 -0.70
C VAL A 98 8.11 -2.16 -2.16
N GLU A 99 7.31 -2.71 -3.08
CA GLU A 99 7.57 -2.66 -4.52
C GLU A 99 7.52 -1.23 -5.05
N ALA A 100 6.45 -0.49 -4.75
CA ALA A 100 6.28 0.89 -5.21
C ALA A 100 7.39 1.82 -4.68
N ALA A 101 7.82 1.64 -3.42
CA ALA A 101 8.87 2.45 -2.79
C ALA A 101 10.31 2.02 -3.15
N GLY A 102 10.47 0.94 -3.94
CA GLY A 102 11.78 0.40 -4.30
C GLY A 102 12.57 -0.11 -3.09
N LEU A 103 11.88 -0.70 -2.12
CA LEU A 103 12.46 -1.23 -0.88
C LEU A 103 12.75 -2.73 -0.96
N ARG A 104 12.68 -3.36 -2.13
CA ARG A 104 12.98 -4.78 -2.30
C ARG A 104 14.49 -5.04 -2.27
#